data_AF-A0A955MVN0-F1
#
_entry.id   AF-A0A955MVN0-F1
#
_cell.length_a   1.000
_cell.length_b   1.000
_cell.length_c   1.000
_cell.angle_alpha   90.00
_cell.angle_beta   90.00
_cell.angle_gamma   90.00
#
_symmetry.space_group_name_H-M   'P 1'
#
loop_
_entity.id
_entity.type
_entity.pdbx_description
1 polymer ?
#
loop_
_entity_poly.entity_id
_entity_poly.type
_entity_poly.pdbx_seq_one_letter_code
_entity_poly.pdbx_strand_id
1 'polypeptide(L)' 'RYLSGYVNFTHEKWKQHFGEKWEAVSAGKKKYDPKGLLNPGFILYE' A
#
# COMPACT_ATOMS: atom_id res chain seq x y z
N ARG A 1 5.41 7.46 18.60
CA ARG A 1 5.39 7.16 17.15
C ARG A 1 4.93 5.71 16.99
N TYR A 2 3.81 5.45 16.30
CA TYR A 2 3.37 4.08 16.00
C TYR A 2 4.37 3.40 15.04
N LEU A 3 4.46 2.07 15.09
CA LEU A 3 5.38 1.25 14.26
C LEU A 3 5.26 1.55 12.75
N SER A 4 4.09 1.99 12.28
CA SER A 4 3.83 2.38 10.89
C SER A 4 4.70 3.53 10.38
N GLY A 5 5.22 4.40 11.26
CA GLY A 5 6.08 5.52 10.86
C GLY A 5 7.53 5.15 10.52
N TYR A 6 7.92 3.88 10.68
CA TYR A 6 9.28 3.39 10.38
C TYR A 6 9.41 2.73 9.00
N VAL A 7 8.29 2.47 8.31
CA VAL A 7 8.28 1.79 7.02
C VAL A 7 8.32 2.82 5.90
N ASN A 8 9.54 3.22 5.51
CA ASN A 8 9.77 4.05 4.32
C ASN A 8 9.96 3.17 3.08
N PHE A 9 8.95 2.37 2.75
CA PHE A 9 8.98 1.53 1.56
C PHE A 9 8.66 2.34 0.31
N THR A 10 9.49 2.17 -0.71
CA THR A 10 9.15 2.57 -2.08
C THR A 10 8.01 1.69 -2.59
N HIS A 11 7.37 2.08 -3.69
CA HIS A 11 6.39 1.24 -4.39
C HIS A 11 6.95 -0.18 -4.64
N GLU A 12 8.19 -0.29 -5.13
CA GLU A 12 8.85 -1.56 -5.39
C GLU A 12 9.02 -2.43 -4.13
N LYS A 13 9.38 -1.82 -3.00
CA LYS A 13 9.49 -2.53 -1.72
C LYS A 13 8.13 -2.98 -1.21
N TRP A 14 7.06 -2.21 -1.43
CA TRP A 14 5.71 -2.64 -1.13
C TRP A 14 5.27 -3.82 -2.00
N LYS A 15 5.53 -3.77 -3.30
CA LYS A 15 5.27 -4.87 -4.21
C LYS A 15 6.05 -6.13 -3.82
N GLN A 16 7.32 -6.00 -3.44
CA GLN A 16 8.13 -7.11 -2.92
C GLN A 16 7.59 -7.66 -1.60
N HIS A 17 7.16 -6.79 -0.68
CA HIS A 17 6.63 -7.20 0.63
C HIS A 17 5.37 -8.07 0.51
N PHE A 18 4.45 -7.68 -0.36
CA PHE A 18 3.21 -8.43 -0.60
C PHE A 18 3.39 -9.59 -1.60
N GLY A 19 4.44 -9.54 -2.43
CA GLY A 19 4.79 -10.57 -3.40
C GLY A 19 3.62 -10.89 -4.33
N GLU A 20 3.29 -12.17 -4.46
CA GLU A 20 2.21 -12.67 -5.31
C GLU A 20 0.83 -12.06 -4.97
N LYS A 21 0.64 -11.56 -3.74
CA LYS A 21 -0.61 -10.94 -3.31
C LYS A 21 -0.73 -9.47 -3.76
N TRP A 22 0.31 -8.86 -4.31
CA TRP A 22 0.31 -7.44 -4.67
C TRP A 22 -0.89 -7.03 -5.54
N GLU A 23 -1.21 -7.84 -6.54
CA GLU A 23 -2.34 -7.59 -7.45
C GLU A 23 -3.67 -7.57 -6.68
N ALA A 24 -3.87 -8.49 -5.74
CA ALA A 24 -5.08 -8.53 -4.92
C ALA A 24 -5.18 -7.33 -3.97
N VAL A 25 -4.06 -6.89 -3.38
CA VAL A 25 -4.04 -5.71 -2.50
C VAL A 25 -4.35 -4.45 -3.31
N SER A 26 -3.72 -4.27 -4.47
CA SER A 26 -3.97 -3.14 -5.37
C SER A 26 -5.41 -3.12 -5.90
N ALA A 27 -5.96 -4.28 -6.27
CA ALA A 27 -7.36 -4.40 -6.67
C ALA A 27 -8.31 -4.06 -5.50
N GLY A 28 -7.97 -4.50 -4.28
CA GLY A 28 -8.70 -4.15 -3.06
C GLY A 28 -8.73 -2.64 -2.82
N LYS A 29 -7.57 -1.96 -2.95
CA LYS A 29 -7.49 -0.51 -2.81
C LYS A 29 -8.39 0.19 -3.83
N LYS A 30 -8.35 -0.21 -5.10
CA LYS A 30 -9.22 0.34 -6.15
C LYS A 30 -10.71 0.09 -5.90
N LYS A 31 -11.07 -1.08 -5.38
CA LYS A 31 -12.47 -1.46 -5.12
C LYS A 31 -13.06 -0.71 -3.92
N TYR A 32 -12.32 -0.60 -2.84
CA TYR A 32 -12.85 -0.13 -1.55
C TYR A 32 -12.46 1.31 -1.20
N ASP A 33 -11.37 1.83 -1.78
CA ASP A 33 -10.96 3.22 -1.62
C ASP A 33 -10.43 3.83 -2.93
N PRO A 34 -11.30 3.95 -3.96
CA PRO A 34 -10.93 4.49 -5.27
C PRO A 34 -10.50 5.96 -5.22
N LYS A 35 -10.84 6.68 -4.15
CA LYS A 35 -10.48 8.09 -3.95
C LYS A 35 -9.21 8.27 -3.12
N GLY A 36 -8.61 7.19 -2.62
CA GLY A 36 -7.37 7.22 -1.84
C GLY A 36 -7.48 7.96 -0.51
N LEU A 37 -8.68 8.01 0.09
CA LEU A 37 -8.93 8.78 1.32
C LEU A 37 -8.39 8.09 2.58
N LEU A 38 -8.31 6.76 2.55
CA LEU A 38 -7.91 5.97 3.71
C LEU A 38 -6.39 5.79 3.73
N ASN A 39 -5.76 6.25 4.82
CA ASN A 39 -4.32 6.17 5.09
C ASN A 39 -3.46 6.68 3.92
N PRO A 40 -3.64 7.96 3.52
CA PRO A 40 -2.88 8.53 2.41
C PRO A 40 -1.37 8.48 2.72
N GLY A 41 -0.58 8.06 1.74
CA GLY A 41 0.88 8.03 1.82
C GLY A 41 1.49 6.90 2.63
N PHE A 42 0.70 5.95 3.16
CA PHE A 42 1.28 4.80 3.89
C PHE A 42 1.77 3.69 2.95
N ILE A 43 0.85 3.13 2.15
CA ILE A 43 1.19 2.19 1.08
C ILE A 43 1.18 2.95 -0.24
N LEU A 44 2.29 2.84 -0.98
CA LEU A 44 2.42 3.42 -2.32
C LEU A 44 1.97 2.38 -3.34
N TYR A 45 0.76 2.55 -3.86
CA TYR A 45 0.13 1.64 -4.83
C TYR A 45 0.51 1.97 -6.28
N GLU A 46 1.05 3.16 -6.52
CA GLU A 46 1.49 3.72 -7.81
C GLU A 46 2.77 4.52 -7.60
#